data_AF-A0A9X2NGG3-F1
#
_entry.id   AF-A0A9X2NGG3-F1
#
_cell.length_a   1.000
_cell.length_b   1.000
_cell.length_c   1.000
_cell.angle_alpha   90.00
_cell.angle_beta   90.00
_cell.angle_gamma   90.00
#
_symmetry.space_group_name_H-M   'P 1'
#
loop_
_entity.id
_entity.type
_entity.pdbx_description
1 polymer ?
#
loop_
_entity_poly.entity_id
_entity_poly.type
_entity_poly.pdbx_seq_one_letter_code
_entity_poly.pdbx_strand_id
1 'polypeptide(L)'
;MVTALDDRLGSLLGDTERALRTWLPGQRWFGSPRVDQVRLRVLTRFADQLAWGGPAGLLTVAEVRTGGEVARYGLPLGVRSPAAPLAGVVPIFSTGELAVYDATADDVLTAELLALVGTGAVRGRVRFTPKRRAGLALVPRRGLTGRAVGATSVVLGERYLLKVTRRLGPPDSGLHQALDAAGSPHVAPLLGSVDAELDGAPVTLATLQSYYADALDGRRLAAHGRVDFALEAAALGRAVASVHSVLLDRFGSSGAGQRVLGELCLSRVLRTPTRWLVVPPTAPPVIGSPQRDVAELLRSIDEAGTPEWSARVGEAFRAGYGGAR
;
A
#
# COMPACT_ATOMS: atom_id res chain seq x y z
N MET A 1 -14.60 7.74 33.96
CA MET A 1 -14.25 6.50 33.23
C MET A 1 -13.39 6.77 31.99
N VAL A 2 -13.67 7.82 31.20
CA VAL A 2 -12.86 8.19 30.01
C VAL A 2 -11.42 8.60 30.37
N THR A 3 -11.22 9.41 31.42
CA THR A 3 -9.91 9.86 31.89
C THR A 3 -8.95 8.73 32.30
N ALA A 4 -9.47 7.68 32.95
CA ALA A 4 -8.66 6.54 33.37
C ALA A 4 -8.17 5.68 32.18
N LEU A 5 -8.88 5.69 31.05
CA LEU A 5 -8.47 4.97 29.83
C LEU A 5 -7.42 5.77 29.03
N ASP A 6 -7.55 7.09 28.98
CA ASP A 6 -6.59 7.95 28.29
C ASP A 6 -5.22 7.99 29.01
N ASP A 7 -5.20 8.00 30.35
CA ASP A 7 -3.96 7.87 31.13
C ASP A 7 -3.29 6.50 30.94
N ARG A 8 -4.09 5.42 30.92
CA ARG A 8 -3.61 4.05 30.62
C ARG A 8 -3.04 3.95 29.21
N LEU A 9 -3.67 4.61 28.23
CA LEU A 9 -3.17 4.67 26.86
C LEU A 9 -1.85 5.44 26.78
N GLY A 10 -1.68 6.53 27.54
CA GLY A 10 -0.41 7.26 27.61
C GLY A 10 0.77 6.37 28.03
N SER A 11 0.62 5.63 29.14
CA SER A 11 1.65 4.67 29.59
C SER A 11 1.88 3.56 28.56
N LEU A 12 0.80 2.98 28.03
CA LEU A 12 0.86 1.91 27.04
C LEU A 12 1.62 2.34 25.77
N LEU A 13 1.40 3.58 25.30
CA LEU A 13 2.09 4.12 24.13
C LEU A 13 3.57 4.34 24.40
N GLY A 14 3.95 4.83 25.59
CA GLY A 14 5.36 4.98 25.97
C GLY A 14 6.12 3.64 26.02
N ASP A 15 5.47 2.57 26.50
CA ASP A 15 6.02 1.23 26.44
C ASP A 15 6.09 0.68 25.01
N THR A 16 5.04 0.94 24.22
CA THR A 16 5.00 0.56 22.80
C THR A 16 6.13 1.25 22.02
N GLU A 17 6.42 2.53 22.27
CA GLU A 17 7.56 3.24 21.67
C GLU A 17 8.89 2.50 21.93
N ARG A 18 9.09 1.99 23.14
CA ARG A 18 10.29 1.20 23.48
C ARG A 18 10.32 -0.12 22.73
N ALA A 19 9.21 -0.85 22.72
CA ALA A 19 9.11 -2.14 22.05
C ALA A 19 9.28 -2.04 20.52
N LEU A 20 8.80 -0.94 19.91
CA LEU A 20 8.94 -0.67 18.49
C LEU A 20 10.41 -0.59 18.03
N ARG A 21 11.34 -0.26 18.92
CA ARG A 21 12.78 -0.23 18.58
C ARG A 21 13.32 -1.60 18.17
N THR A 22 12.75 -2.68 18.71
CA THR A 22 13.12 -4.06 18.38
C THR A 22 12.18 -4.64 17.32
N TRP A 23 10.91 -4.23 17.31
CA TRP A 23 9.93 -4.73 16.34
C TRP A 23 10.15 -4.18 14.92
N LEU A 24 10.48 -2.89 14.78
CA LEU A 24 10.65 -2.23 13.47
C LEU A 24 11.76 -2.87 12.60
N PRO A 25 12.98 -3.17 13.12
CA PRO A 25 14.00 -3.88 12.34
C PRO A 25 13.56 -5.22 11.76
N GLY A 26 12.59 -5.89 12.37
CA GLY A 26 12.04 -7.16 11.86
C GLY A 26 11.06 -7.00 10.70
N GLN A 27 10.67 -5.78 10.34
CA GLN A 27 9.67 -5.53 9.31
C GLN A 27 10.30 -5.42 7.93
N ARG A 28 9.76 -6.16 6.96
CA ARG A 28 10.24 -6.16 5.56
C ARG A 28 10.16 -4.80 4.87
N TRP A 29 9.29 -3.90 5.34
CA TRP A 29 9.11 -2.55 4.81
C TRP A 29 9.99 -1.51 5.53
N PHE A 30 10.70 -1.90 6.59
CA PHE A 30 11.60 -1.04 7.32
C PHE A 30 13.03 -1.25 6.82
N GLY A 31 13.74 -0.15 6.53
CA GLY A 31 15.02 -0.19 5.81
C GLY A 31 16.27 -0.14 6.68
N SER A 32 16.14 -0.16 8.02
CA SER A 32 17.27 -0.04 8.93
C SER A 32 17.33 -1.21 9.93
N PRO A 33 18.54 -1.72 10.24
CA PRO A 33 18.71 -2.73 11.28
C PRO A 33 18.66 -2.15 12.70
N ARG A 34 18.70 -0.82 12.85
CA ARG A 34 18.79 -0.14 14.15
C ARG A 34 17.80 1.02 14.28
N VAL A 35 17.24 1.15 15.48
CA VAL A 35 16.36 2.24 15.88
C VAL A 35 16.84 2.86 17.20
N ASP A 36 17.22 4.13 17.15
CA ASP A 36 17.71 4.86 18.32
C ASP A 36 16.55 5.39 19.17
N GLN A 37 15.46 5.82 18.53
CA GLN A 37 14.29 6.35 19.21
C GLN A 37 13.04 6.20 18.33
N VAL A 38 11.91 5.99 18.98
CA VAL A 38 10.58 6.07 18.37
C VAL A 38 9.74 7.03 19.19
N ARG A 39 8.97 7.89 18.53
CA ARG A 39 7.88 8.65 19.12
C ARG A 39 6.59 8.39 18.37
N LEU A 40 5.53 8.01 19.08
CA LEU A 40 4.22 7.78 18.51
C LEU A 40 3.36 9.03 18.66
N ARG A 41 2.80 9.48 17.54
CA ARG A 41 1.76 10.49 17.51
C ARG A 41 0.45 9.83 17.11
N VAL A 42 -0.50 9.77 18.05
CA VAL A 42 -1.87 9.32 17.75
C VAL A 42 -2.59 10.44 17.00
N LEU A 43 -3.05 10.16 15.79
CA LEU A 43 -3.82 11.10 14.99
C LEU A 43 -5.31 11.04 15.31
N THR A 44 -5.81 9.82 15.51
CA THR A 44 -7.19 9.58 15.90
C THR A 44 -7.39 8.16 16.43
N ARG A 45 -8.39 7.98 17.29
CA ARG A 45 -8.98 6.67 17.62
C ARG A 45 -10.14 6.46 16.65
N PHE A 46 -9.99 5.53 15.72
CA PHE A 46 -10.99 5.30 14.67
C PHE A 46 -12.00 4.21 15.05
N ALA A 47 -11.66 3.35 16.01
CA ALA A 47 -12.53 2.35 16.59
C ALA A 47 -12.29 2.26 18.11
N ASP A 48 -13.35 2.02 18.88
CA ASP A 48 -13.24 1.72 20.31
C ASP A 48 -14.34 0.74 20.73
N GLN A 49 -13.98 -0.53 20.85
CA GLN A 49 -14.88 -1.61 21.25
C GLN A 49 -14.39 -2.33 22.52
N LEU A 50 -13.41 -1.76 23.23
CA LEU A 50 -12.76 -2.42 24.38
C LEU A 50 -13.77 -2.77 25.49
N ALA A 51 -14.75 -1.89 25.74
CA ALA A 51 -15.80 -2.12 26.74
C ALA A 51 -16.69 -3.34 26.43
N TRP A 52 -16.69 -3.81 25.18
CA TRP A 52 -17.51 -4.93 24.71
C TRP A 52 -16.66 -6.15 24.31
N GLY A 53 -15.39 -6.18 24.74
CA GLY A 53 -14.45 -7.26 24.41
C GLY A 53 -13.88 -7.21 22.98
N GLY A 54 -14.22 -6.18 22.21
CA GLY A 54 -13.66 -5.93 20.89
C GLY A 54 -12.36 -5.11 20.92
N PRO A 55 -11.75 -4.85 19.75
CA PRO A 55 -10.53 -4.05 19.67
C PRO A 55 -10.79 -2.53 19.76
N ALA A 56 -9.76 -1.77 20.11
CA ALA A 56 -9.64 -0.36 19.75
C ALA A 56 -8.62 -0.21 18.61
N GLY A 57 -8.87 0.77 17.73
CA GLY A 57 -8.03 1.06 16.57
C GLY A 57 -7.51 2.49 16.62
N LEU A 58 -6.20 2.65 16.48
CA LEU A 58 -5.50 3.92 16.47
C LEU A 58 -4.82 4.13 15.11
N LEU A 59 -5.02 5.28 14.49
CA LEU A 59 -4.16 5.72 13.40
C LEU A 59 -3.01 6.51 14.02
N THR A 60 -1.79 5.98 13.91
CA THR A 60 -0.61 6.60 14.49
C THR A 60 0.46 6.88 13.45
N VAL A 61 1.30 7.86 13.76
CA VAL A 61 2.53 8.14 13.04
C VAL A 61 3.69 7.92 13.98
N ALA A 62 4.61 7.05 13.58
CA ALA A 62 5.87 6.83 14.29
C ALA A 62 6.94 7.75 13.69
N GLU A 63 7.47 8.67 14.49
CA GLU A 63 8.72 9.37 14.21
C GLU A 63 9.87 8.50 14.68
N VAL A 64 10.65 7.99 13.73
CA VAL A 64 11.71 7.02 13.99
C VAL A 64 13.05 7.69 13.70
N ARG A 65 13.92 7.69 14.71
CA ARG A 65 15.29 8.20 14.60
C ARG A 65 16.28 7.05 14.44
N THR A 66 17.10 7.14 13.40
CA THR A 66 18.15 6.18 13.08
C THR A 66 19.40 6.94 12.62
N GLY A 67 20.51 6.84 13.36
CA GLY A 67 21.79 7.38 12.91
C GLY A 67 21.80 8.88 12.65
N GLY A 68 20.93 9.63 13.33
CA GLY A 68 20.77 11.08 13.15
C GLY A 68 19.68 11.49 12.15
N GLU A 69 19.17 10.57 11.32
CA GLU A 69 18.02 10.83 10.45
C GLU A 69 16.70 10.58 11.17
N VAL A 70 15.68 11.38 10.86
CA VAL A 70 14.31 11.18 11.33
C VAL A 70 13.42 10.90 10.13
N ALA A 71 12.69 9.78 10.17
CA ALA A 71 11.70 9.42 9.17
C ALA A 71 10.35 9.14 9.83
N ARG A 72 9.27 9.48 9.13
CA ARG A 72 7.89 9.29 9.60
C ARG A 72 7.29 8.05 8.99
N TYR A 73 6.63 7.25 9.81
CA TYR A 73 5.99 6.01 9.39
C TYR A 73 4.51 5.97 9.76
N GLY A 74 3.65 5.62 8.80
CA GLY A 74 2.25 5.32 9.05
C GLY A 74 2.12 3.95 9.70
N LEU A 75 1.64 3.90 10.94
CA LEU A 75 1.54 2.68 11.74
C LEU A 75 0.16 2.60 12.40
N PRO A 76 -0.84 1.97 11.74
CA PRO A 76 -2.12 1.74 12.38
C PRO A 76 -1.93 0.69 13.49
N LEU A 77 -2.32 1.02 14.72
CA LEU A 77 -2.15 0.17 15.90
C LEU A 77 -3.51 -0.33 16.36
N GLY A 78 -3.60 -1.62 16.61
CA GLY A 78 -4.73 -2.25 17.27
C GLY A 78 -4.42 -2.49 18.74
N VAL A 79 -5.45 -2.40 19.58
CA VAL A 79 -5.37 -2.65 21.01
C VAL A 79 -6.48 -3.63 21.39
N ARG A 80 -6.14 -4.71 22.10
CA ARG A 80 -7.10 -5.73 22.57
C ARG A 80 -6.74 -6.19 23.98
N SER A 81 -7.67 -6.89 24.64
CA SER A 81 -7.33 -7.69 25.82
C SER A 81 -6.45 -8.89 25.41
N PRO A 82 -5.35 -9.19 26.13
CA PRO A 82 -4.55 -10.40 25.92
C PRO A 82 -5.34 -11.70 26.10
N ALA A 83 -6.48 -11.67 26.80
CA ALA A 83 -7.38 -12.81 26.96
C ALA A 83 -8.15 -13.15 25.66
N ALA A 84 -8.17 -12.26 24.67
CA ALA A 84 -8.80 -12.46 23.37
C ALA A 84 -7.79 -12.17 22.23
N PRO A 85 -6.72 -12.98 22.10
CA PRO A 85 -5.63 -12.74 21.16
C PRO A 85 -6.08 -12.98 19.71
N LEU A 86 -5.36 -12.37 18.78
CA LEU A 86 -5.50 -12.66 17.35
C LEU A 86 -4.62 -13.87 16.99
N ALA A 87 -5.22 -14.86 16.31
CA ALA A 87 -4.49 -16.05 15.90
C ALA A 87 -3.33 -15.70 14.96
N GLY A 88 -2.12 -16.19 15.27
CA GLY A 88 -0.93 -15.96 14.46
C GLY A 88 -0.33 -14.55 14.53
N VAL A 89 -0.83 -13.68 15.41
CA VAL A 89 -0.31 -12.31 15.61
C VAL A 89 0.44 -12.24 16.92
N VAL A 90 1.71 -11.89 16.84
CA VAL A 90 2.53 -11.58 18.03
C VAL A 90 2.37 -10.08 18.34
N PRO A 91 1.93 -9.69 19.55
CA PRO A 91 1.85 -8.30 19.94
C PRO A 91 3.21 -7.60 19.84
N ILE A 92 3.19 -6.33 19.43
CA ILE A 92 4.34 -5.42 19.51
C ILE A 92 4.71 -5.21 20.99
N PHE A 93 3.69 -5.04 21.82
CA PHE A 93 3.83 -4.89 23.26
C PHE A 93 2.59 -5.48 23.95
N SER A 94 2.74 -6.01 25.16
CA SER A 94 1.62 -6.48 25.96
C SER A 94 1.85 -6.23 27.44
N THR A 95 0.79 -5.83 28.13
CA THR A 95 0.67 -5.88 29.59
C THR A 95 -0.22 -7.08 29.97
N GLY A 96 -0.54 -7.23 31.26
CA GLY A 96 -1.56 -8.19 31.70
C GLY A 96 -2.99 -7.80 31.29
N GLU A 97 -3.23 -6.56 30.87
CA GLU A 97 -4.57 -6.05 30.55
C GLU A 97 -4.77 -5.75 29.06
N LEU A 98 -3.72 -5.27 28.37
CA LEU A 98 -3.80 -4.79 26.98
C LEU A 98 -2.61 -5.27 26.16
N ALA A 99 -2.89 -5.68 24.93
CA ALA A 99 -1.91 -6.02 23.90
C ALA A 99 -2.03 -5.04 22.72
N VAL A 100 -0.89 -4.51 22.27
CA VAL A 100 -0.76 -3.62 21.12
C VAL A 100 -0.15 -4.38 19.95
N TYR A 101 -0.73 -4.26 18.78
CA TYR A 101 -0.29 -4.97 17.58
C TYR A 101 -0.52 -4.12 16.32
N ASP A 102 -0.04 -4.57 15.17
CA ASP A 102 -0.33 -3.90 13.89
C ASP A 102 -1.78 -4.12 13.48
N ALA A 103 -2.58 -3.06 13.38
CA ALA A 103 -4.01 -3.14 13.12
C ALA A 103 -4.36 -3.80 11.77
N THR A 104 -3.40 -3.89 10.84
CA THR A 104 -3.62 -4.57 9.56
C THR A 104 -3.85 -6.08 9.70
N ALA A 105 -3.56 -6.65 10.87
CA ALA A 105 -3.81 -8.05 11.19
C ALA A 105 -5.19 -8.32 11.82
N ASP A 106 -6.01 -7.29 12.08
CA ASP A 106 -7.33 -7.44 12.69
C ASP A 106 -8.44 -7.15 11.68
N ASP A 107 -9.25 -8.17 11.39
CA ASP A 107 -10.37 -8.11 10.46
C ASP A 107 -11.43 -7.08 10.88
N VAL A 108 -11.66 -6.92 12.19
CA VAL A 108 -12.62 -5.93 12.71
C VAL A 108 -12.12 -4.52 12.42
N LEU A 109 -10.84 -4.26 12.68
CA LEU A 109 -10.25 -2.94 12.46
C LEU A 109 -10.11 -2.59 10.99
N THR A 110 -9.71 -3.54 10.14
CA THR A 110 -9.62 -3.31 8.69
C THR A 110 -10.99 -3.14 8.03
N ALA A 111 -12.01 -3.86 8.49
CA ALA A 111 -13.40 -3.63 8.09
C ALA A 111 -13.91 -2.25 8.53
N GLU A 112 -13.56 -1.78 9.73
CA GLU A 112 -13.93 -0.43 10.18
C GLU A 112 -13.27 0.66 9.34
N LEU A 113 -11.98 0.52 8.99
CA LEU A 113 -11.31 1.45 8.07
C LEU A 113 -12.04 1.54 6.71
N LEU A 114 -12.46 0.40 6.16
CA LEU A 114 -13.27 0.34 4.95
C LEU A 114 -14.60 1.08 5.11
N ALA A 115 -15.30 0.88 6.23
CA ALA A 115 -16.57 1.56 6.53
C ALA A 115 -16.42 3.08 6.61
N LEU A 116 -15.37 3.55 7.31
CA LEU A 116 -15.09 4.96 7.48
C LEU A 116 -14.77 5.63 6.14
N VAL A 117 -14.03 4.96 5.26
CA VAL A 117 -13.81 5.42 3.88
C VAL A 117 -15.12 5.48 3.11
N GLY A 118 -15.95 4.43 3.16
CA GLY A 118 -17.24 4.40 2.46
C GLY A 118 -18.19 5.51 2.88
N THR A 119 -18.20 5.86 4.16
CA THR A 119 -19.08 6.88 4.75
C THR A 119 -18.55 8.30 4.65
N GLY A 120 -17.31 8.52 4.20
CA GLY A 120 -16.74 9.87 4.13
C GLY A 120 -16.43 10.46 5.51
N ALA A 121 -16.12 9.63 6.50
CA ALA A 121 -15.97 10.05 7.88
C ALA A 121 -14.83 11.06 8.09
N VAL A 122 -14.95 11.87 9.14
CA VAL A 122 -13.87 12.71 9.67
C VAL A 122 -13.73 12.38 11.16
N ARG A 123 -12.52 12.04 11.59
CA ARG A 123 -12.21 11.71 12.99
C ARG A 123 -10.98 12.52 13.42
N GLY A 124 -11.20 13.60 14.17
CA GLY A 124 -10.12 14.51 14.54
C GLY A 124 -9.46 15.11 13.30
N ARG A 125 -8.13 14.95 13.17
CA ARG A 125 -7.34 15.43 12.01
C ARG A 125 -7.26 14.44 10.85
N VAL A 126 -8.03 13.36 10.89
CA VAL A 126 -8.04 12.33 9.85
C VAL A 126 -9.34 12.39 9.07
N ARG A 127 -9.21 12.43 7.74
CA ARG A 127 -10.33 12.37 6.78
C ARG A 127 -10.29 11.04 6.04
N PHE A 128 -11.43 10.39 5.99
CA PHE A 128 -11.66 9.18 5.21
C PHE A 128 -12.46 9.58 3.98
N THR A 129 -11.86 9.49 2.80
CA THR A 129 -12.43 10.07 1.57
C THR A 129 -12.80 8.97 0.58
N PRO A 130 -14.09 8.75 0.27
CA PRO A 130 -14.48 7.86 -0.81
C PRO A 130 -14.21 8.53 -2.15
N LYS A 131 -13.81 7.75 -3.16
CA LYS A 131 -13.88 8.19 -4.55
C LYS A 131 -15.34 8.15 -5.00
N ARG A 132 -15.80 9.17 -5.73
CA ARG A 132 -17.22 9.40 -6.10
C ARG A 132 -17.94 8.16 -6.68
N ARG A 133 -17.23 7.23 -7.31
CA ARG A 133 -17.78 5.98 -7.88
C ARG A 133 -17.90 4.81 -6.90
N ALA A 134 -17.36 4.93 -5.68
CA ALA A 134 -17.23 3.82 -4.73
C ALA A 134 -18.17 3.92 -3.51
N GLY A 135 -18.62 5.11 -3.11
CA GLY A 135 -19.23 5.40 -1.79
C GLY A 135 -20.09 4.29 -1.17
N LEU A 136 -21.24 3.96 -1.78
CA LEU A 136 -22.16 2.95 -1.23
C LEU A 136 -21.68 1.49 -1.40
N ALA A 137 -20.78 1.21 -2.33
CA ALA A 137 -20.26 -0.14 -2.55
C ALA A 137 -19.27 -0.57 -1.45
N LEU A 138 -18.75 0.38 -0.66
CA LEU A 138 -17.73 0.16 0.36
C LEU A 138 -18.28 -0.15 1.76
N VAL A 139 -19.60 -0.15 1.97
CA VAL A 139 -20.15 -0.52 3.28
C VAL A 139 -19.80 -1.99 3.58
N PRO A 140 -19.05 -2.30 4.66
CA PRO A 140 -18.65 -3.66 4.94
C PRO A 140 -19.87 -4.55 5.18
N ARG A 141 -19.83 -5.75 4.60
CA ARG A 141 -20.74 -6.82 4.99
C ARG A 141 -20.19 -7.45 6.28
N ARG A 142 -21.07 -7.88 7.19
CA ARG A 142 -20.67 -8.66 8.36
C ARG A 142 -19.78 -9.83 7.93
N GLY A 143 -18.68 -10.09 8.64
CA GLY A 143 -17.77 -11.18 8.35
C GLY A 143 -16.76 -10.91 7.22
N LEU A 144 -16.46 -9.64 6.92
CA LEU A 144 -15.37 -9.28 6.02
C LEU A 144 -14.03 -9.73 6.64
N THR A 145 -13.30 -10.59 5.93
CA THR A 145 -11.97 -11.07 6.34
C THR A 145 -10.87 -10.38 5.57
N GLY A 146 -9.71 -10.24 6.23
CA GLY A 146 -8.50 -9.66 5.70
C GLY A 146 -7.41 -10.71 5.48
N ARG A 147 -6.73 -10.62 4.35
CA ARG A 147 -5.53 -11.42 4.06
C ARG A 147 -4.38 -10.50 3.72
N ALA A 148 -3.33 -10.52 4.54
CA ALA A 148 -2.11 -9.76 4.27
C ALA A 148 -1.48 -10.21 2.94
N VAL A 149 -1.14 -9.26 2.08
CA VAL A 149 -0.43 -9.48 0.82
C VAL A 149 0.76 -8.54 0.75
N GLY A 150 1.95 -9.13 0.72
CA GLY A 150 3.19 -8.36 0.86
C GLY A 150 3.34 -7.79 2.25
N ALA A 151 4.13 -6.71 2.37
CA ALA A 151 4.51 -6.16 3.68
C ALA A 151 3.55 -5.07 4.18
N THR A 152 2.72 -4.49 3.30
CA THR A 152 1.99 -3.25 3.59
C THR A 152 0.54 -3.23 3.12
N SER A 153 0.04 -4.34 2.57
CA SER A 153 -1.31 -4.40 1.98
C SER A 153 -2.13 -5.55 2.55
N VAL A 154 -3.45 -5.37 2.59
CA VAL A 154 -4.42 -6.36 3.04
C VAL A 154 -5.52 -6.45 1.99
N VAL A 155 -5.77 -7.66 1.49
CA VAL A 155 -6.94 -7.96 0.65
C VAL A 155 -8.14 -8.17 1.55
N LEU A 156 -9.21 -7.42 1.33
CA LEU A 156 -10.44 -7.48 2.12
C LEU A 156 -11.56 -8.08 1.27
N GLY A 157 -12.07 -9.23 1.71
CA GLY A 157 -13.17 -9.95 1.07
C GLY A 157 -12.97 -10.25 -0.43
N GLU A 158 -11.72 -10.45 -0.86
CA GLU A 158 -11.31 -10.70 -2.25
C GLU A 158 -11.82 -9.64 -3.26
N ARG A 159 -12.10 -8.42 -2.78
CA ARG A 159 -12.67 -7.33 -3.60
C ARG A 159 -11.93 -6.01 -3.45
N TYR A 160 -11.34 -5.79 -2.28
CA TYR A 160 -10.65 -4.55 -1.98
C TYR A 160 -9.21 -4.81 -1.58
N LEU A 161 -8.33 -3.89 -1.93
CA LEU A 161 -6.97 -3.86 -1.43
C LEU A 161 -6.80 -2.61 -0.57
N LEU A 162 -6.64 -2.79 0.74
CA LEU A 162 -6.20 -1.75 1.66
C LEU A 162 -4.68 -1.70 1.63
N LYS A 163 -4.10 -0.56 1.27
CA LYS A 163 -2.65 -0.36 1.20
C LYS A 163 -2.24 0.74 2.17
N VAL A 164 -1.47 0.37 3.20
CA VAL A 164 -0.97 1.30 4.23
C VAL A 164 0.34 1.94 3.77
N THR A 165 0.41 3.26 3.83
CA THR A 165 1.62 4.02 3.52
C THR A 165 2.57 3.94 4.71
N ARG A 166 3.51 2.97 4.66
CA ARG A 166 4.43 2.74 5.78
C ARG A 166 5.44 3.86 5.96
N ARG A 167 6.09 4.34 4.90
CA ARG A 167 7.02 5.48 4.98
C ARG A 167 6.31 6.71 4.41
N LEU A 168 6.04 7.70 5.25
CA LEU A 168 5.34 8.91 4.85
C LEU A 168 6.32 9.85 4.14
N GLY A 169 5.85 10.44 3.05
CA GLY A 169 6.58 11.41 2.25
C GLY A 169 5.70 12.62 1.91
N PRO A 170 6.19 13.56 1.09
CA PRO A 170 5.41 14.70 0.66
C PRO A 170 4.16 14.26 -0.14
N PRO A 171 3.12 15.12 -0.23
CA PRO A 171 1.81 14.79 -0.82
C PRO A 171 1.88 14.20 -2.25
N ASP A 172 2.80 14.70 -3.08
CA ASP A 172 2.93 14.31 -4.50
C ASP A 172 3.80 13.07 -4.73
N SER A 173 4.11 12.31 -3.67
CA SER A 173 4.90 11.09 -3.79
C SER A 173 4.11 9.88 -4.29
N GLY A 174 2.77 9.93 -4.25
CA GLY A 174 1.89 8.82 -4.60
C GLY A 174 1.67 8.66 -6.11
N LEU A 175 2.53 7.90 -6.80
CA LEU A 175 2.35 7.61 -8.24
C LEU A 175 0.97 7.04 -8.57
N HIS A 176 0.44 6.17 -7.73
CA HIS A 176 -0.87 5.56 -7.98
C HIS A 176 -2.00 6.59 -7.92
N GLN A 177 -1.98 7.52 -6.97
CA GLN A 177 -2.98 8.59 -6.90
C GLN A 177 -2.90 9.50 -8.12
N ALA A 178 -1.70 9.82 -8.60
CA ALA A 178 -1.52 10.62 -9.81
C ALA A 178 -2.05 9.91 -11.06
N LEU A 179 -1.76 8.62 -11.22
CA LEU A 179 -2.24 7.79 -12.33
C LEU A 179 -3.77 7.61 -12.30
N ASP A 180 -4.35 7.38 -11.13
CA ASP A 180 -5.81 7.28 -10.95
C ASP A 180 -6.51 8.62 -11.21
N ALA A 181 -5.95 9.73 -10.72
CA ALA A 181 -6.49 11.07 -10.95
C ALA A 181 -6.48 11.47 -12.44
N ALA A 182 -5.51 10.97 -13.20
CA ALA A 182 -5.44 11.13 -14.65
C ALA A 182 -6.32 10.12 -15.42
N GLY A 183 -7.02 9.21 -14.73
CA GLY A 183 -7.91 8.24 -15.34
C GLY A 183 -7.20 7.11 -16.07
N SER A 184 -5.94 6.79 -15.71
CA SER A 184 -5.19 5.71 -16.36
C SER A 184 -5.97 4.38 -16.25
N PRO A 185 -6.26 3.70 -17.38
CA PRO A 185 -6.96 2.42 -17.36
C PRO A 185 -6.05 1.26 -16.91
N HIS A 186 -4.75 1.54 -16.78
CA HIS A 186 -3.70 0.55 -16.52
C HIS A 186 -3.20 0.58 -15.07
N VAL A 187 -3.98 1.13 -14.13
CA VAL A 187 -3.76 0.95 -12.70
C VAL A 187 -5.04 0.47 -12.03
N ALA A 188 -4.93 -0.19 -10.88
CA ALA A 188 -6.11 -0.58 -10.11
C ALA A 188 -6.89 0.68 -9.69
N PRO A 189 -8.20 0.82 -9.95
CA PRO A 189 -8.94 2.02 -9.57
C PRO A 189 -8.89 2.26 -8.06
N LEU A 190 -8.64 3.51 -7.65
CA LEU A 190 -8.78 3.92 -6.27
C LEU A 190 -10.27 4.03 -5.91
N LEU A 191 -10.59 3.50 -4.74
CA LEU A 191 -11.92 3.52 -4.15
C LEU A 191 -12.00 4.56 -3.03
N GLY A 192 -10.87 4.93 -2.44
CA GLY A 192 -10.78 6.00 -1.46
C GLY A 192 -9.40 6.12 -0.83
N SER A 193 -9.28 7.04 0.12
CA SER A 193 -8.07 7.32 0.87
C SER A 193 -8.36 7.61 2.34
N VAL A 194 -7.33 7.43 3.17
CA VAL A 194 -7.27 7.89 4.54
C VAL A 194 -6.15 8.91 4.61
N ASP A 195 -6.52 10.17 4.81
CA ASP A 195 -5.61 11.31 4.77
C ASP A 195 -5.58 12.02 6.12
N ALA A 196 -4.45 12.60 6.47
CA ALA A 196 -4.27 13.37 7.69
C ALA A 196 -3.44 14.62 7.43
N GLU A 197 -3.43 15.54 8.40
CA GLU A 197 -2.52 16.69 8.39
C GLU A 197 -1.41 16.49 9.43
N LEU A 198 -0.16 16.51 8.96
CA LEU A 198 1.04 16.50 9.78
C LEU A 198 1.80 17.80 9.56
N ASP A 199 1.90 18.60 10.61
CA ASP A 199 2.66 19.85 10.66
C ASP A 199 2.30 20.82 9.51
N GLY A 200 1.00 20.95 9.25
CA GLY A 200 0.46 21.80 8.19
C GLY A 200 0.51 21.18 6.78
N ALA A 201 1.07 19.98 6.62
CA ALA A 201 1.16 19.29 5.34
C ALA A 201 0.21 18.07 5.28
N PRO A 202 -0.51 17.88 4.15
CA PRO A 202 -1.34 16.69 3.99
C PRO A 202 -0.47 15.45 3.78
N VAL A 203 -0.87 14.33 4.36
CA VAL A 203 -0.25 13.02 4.15
C VAL A 203 -1.33 11.97 3.95
N THR A 204 -1.09 11.03 3.02
CA THR A 204 -1.95 9.86 2.85
C THR A 204 -1.43 8.71 3.70
N LEU A 205 -2.21 8.29 4.70
CA LEU A 205 -1.92 7.17 5.58
C LEU A 205 -2.24 5.83 4.94
N ALA A 206 -3.29 5.76 4.14
CA ALA A 206 -3.68 4.56 3.42
C ALA A 206 -4.49 4.88 2.16
N THR A 207 -4.46 3.97 1.20
CA THR A 207 -5.35 3.98 0.04
C THR A 207 -6.16 2.70 -0.01
N LEU A 208 -7.39 2.82 -0.54
CA LEU A 208 -8.26 1.69 -0.82
C LEU A 208 -8.42 1.56 -2.34
N GLN A 209 -8.30 0.34 -2.84
CA GLN A 209 -8.23 0.07 -4.27
C GLN A 209 -9.11 -1.13 -4.63
N SER A 210 -9.49 -1.25 -5.90
CA SER A 210 -10.11 -2.48 -6.41
C SER A 210 -9.10 -3.61 -6.41
N TYR A 211 -9.49 -4.77 -5.88
CA TYR A 211 -8.72 -6.01 -5.98
C TYR A 211 -9.32 -6.91 -7.07
N TYR A 212 -8.46 -7.58 -7.82
CA TYR A 212 -8.85 -8.46 -8.92
C TYR A 212 -8.40 -9.88 -8.58
N ALA A 213 -9.29 -10.68 -8.00
CA ALA A 213 -8.98 -12.05 -7.57
C ALA A 213 -8.54 -12.96 -8.73
N ASP A 214 -9.15 -12.78 -9.90
CA ASP A 214 -8.85 -13.57 -11.11
C ASP A 214 -7.67 -13.01 -11.91
N ALA A 215 -7.00 -11.96 -11.42
CA ALA A 215 -5.83 -11.43 -12.10
C ALA A 215 -4.61 -12.32 -11.88
N LEU A 216 -3.89 -12.59 -12.95
CA LEU A 216 -2.63 -13.30 -12.91
C LEU A 216 -1.49 -12.30 -12.81
N ASP A 217 -0.58 -12.49 -11.85
CA ASP A 217 0.68 -11.74 -11.86
C ASP A 217 1.53 -12.17 -13.07
N GLY A 218 2.27 -11.21 -13.63
CA GLY A 218 3.05 -11.43 -14.85
C GLY A 218 4.09 -12.54 -14.69
N ARG A 219 4.60 -12.75 -13.47
CA ARG A 219 5.58 -13.82 -13.20
C ARG A 219 4.91 -15.19 -13.28
N ARG A 220 3.72 -15.35 -12.72
CA ARG A 220 2.90 -16.56 -12.82
C ARG A 220 2.49 -16.83 -14.26
N LEU A 221 2.10 -15.79 -15.00
CA LEU A 221 1.75 -15.94 -16.42
C LEU A 221 2.96 -16.38 -17.26
N ALA A 222 4.14 -15.79 -17.01
CA ALA A 222 5.38 -16.21 -17.69
C ALA A 222 5.79 -17.66 -17.35
N ALA A 223 5.49 -18.13 -16.14
CA ALA A 223 5.81 -19.49 -15.71
C ALA A 223 4.88 -20.57 -16.29
N HIS A 224 3.57 -20.31 -16.40
CA HIS A 224 2.57 -21.33 -16.76
C HIS A 224 1.91 -21.13 -18.13
N GLY A 225 1.96 -19.91 -18.70
CA GLY A 225 1.24 -19.52 -19.91
C GLY A 225 2.17 -18.89 -20.95
N ARG A 226 3.28 -19.55 -21.30
CA ARG A 226 4.32 -19.00 -22.20
C ARG A 226 3.81 -18.63 -23.60
N VAL A 227 2.88 -19.41 -24.16
CA VAL A 227 2.26 -19.09 -25.46
C VAL A 227 1.34 -17.89 -25.33
N ASP A 228 0.48 -17.88 -24.30
CA ASP A 228 -0.47 -16.81 -24.03
C ASP A 228 0.23 -15.48 -23.71
N PHE A 229 1.36 -15.51 -22.99
CA PHE A 229 2.12 -14.31 -22.66
C PHE A 229 2.65 -13.62 -23.92
N ALA A 230 3.15 -14.37 -24.91
CA ALA A 230 3.70 -13.79 -26.12
C ALA A 230 2.63 -13.04 -26.95
N LEU A 231 1.39 -13.54 -26.95
CA LEU A 231 0.25 -12.87 -27.58
C LEU A 231 -0.14 -11.57 -26.85
N GLU A 232 0.05 -11.55 -25.53
CA GLU A 232 -0.30 -10.43 -24.66
C GLU A 232 0.83 -9.38 -24.50
N ALA A 233 2.06 -9.72 -24.89
CA ALA A 233 3.24 -8.89 -24.67
C ALA A 233 3.13 -7.50 -25.31
N ALA A 234 2.57 -7.41 -26.52
CA ALA A 234 2.31 -6.13 -27.18
C ALA A 234 1.27 -5.28 -26.43
N ALA A 235 0.24 -5.92 -25.84
CA ALA A 235 -0.74 -5.22 -25.02
C ALA A 235 -0.12 -4.72 -23.70
N LEU A 236 0.78 -5.50 -23.11
CA LEU A 236 1.58 -5.06 -21.97
C LEU A 236 2.48 -3.86 -22.33
N GLY A 237 3.13 -3.89 -23.49
CA GLY A 237 3.92 -2.78 -24.02
C GLY A 237 3.11 -1.48 -24.10
N ARG A 238 1.91 -1.54 -24.69
CA ARG A 238 0.98 -0.39 -24.76
C ARG A 238 0.56 0.10 -23.37
N ALA A 239 0.29 -0.81 -22.44
CA ALA A 239 -0.10 -0.45 -21.08
C ALA A 239 1.01 0.32 -20.34
N VAL A 240 2.25 -0.15 -20.44
CA VAL A 240 3.41 0.52 -19.83
C VAL A 240 3.67 1.88 -20.51
N ALA A 241 3.59 1.96 -21.84
CA ALA A 241 3.71 3.22 -22.57
C ALA A 241 2.65 4.23 -22.12
N SER A 242 1.39 3.82 -22.00
CA SER A 242 0.30 4.66 -21.50
C SER A 242 0.55 5.19 -20.09
N VAL A 243 1.07 4.35 -19.17
CA VAL A 243 1.46 4.79 -17.83
C VAL A 243 2.56 5.84 -17.89
N HIS A 244 3.61 5.63 -18.69
CA HIS A 244 4.67 6.62 -18.86
C HIS A 244 4.16 7.93 -19.46
N SER A 245 3.28 7.89 -20.47
CA SER A 245 2.68 9.11 -21.02
C SER A 245 1.90 9.89 -19.96
N VAL A 246 1.10 9.21 -19.13
CA VAL A 246 0.40 9.86 -18.02
C VAL A 246 1.38 10.47 -17.01
N LEU A 247 2.47 9.79 -16.68
CA LEU A 247 3.48 10.35 -15.77
C LEU A 247 4.15 11.59 -16.37
N LEU A 248 4.48 11.55 -17.67
CA LEU A 248 5.04 12.70 -18.38
C LEU A 248 4.05 13.87 -18.40
N ASP A 249 2.79 13.63 -18.73
CA ASP A 249 1.76 14.68 -18.82
C ASP A 249 1.51 15.34 -17.45
N ARG A 250 1.55 14.56 -16.37
CA ARG A 250 1.24 15.05 -15.01
C ARG A 250 2.42 15.73 -14.32
N PHE A 251 3.64 15.28 -14.59
CA PHE A 251 4.83 15.74 -13.87
C PHE A 251 5.86 16.45 -14.74
N GLY A 252 5.66 16.47 -16.06
CA GLY A 252 6.61 16.97 -17.03
C GLY A 252 7.89 16.13 -17.12
N SER A 253 8.83 16.65 -17.91
CA SER A 253 10.20 16.17 -17.98
C SER A 253 11.18 17.30 -17.67
N SER A 254 12.34 16.94 -17.14
CA SER A 254 13.50 17.81 -17.03
C SER A 254 14.62 17.30 -17.94
N GLY A 255 15.75 18.04 -18.00
CA GLY A 255 16.95 17.55 -18.70
C GLY A 255 17.47 16.20 -18.19
N ALA A 256 17.05 15.78 -16.99
CA ALA A 256 17.38 14.47 -16.40
C ALA A 256 16.37 13.34 -16.75
N GLY A 257 15.27 13.64 -17.46
CA GLY A 257 14.23 12.68 -17.83
C GLY A 257 12.85 12.99 -17.24
N GLN A 258 12.01 11.97 -17.11
CA GLN A 258 10.65 12.09 -16.53
C GLN A 258 10.54 11.22 -15.27
N ARG A 259 9.43 11.33 -14.55
CA ARG A 259 9.13 10.37 -13.47
C ARG A 259 8.81 9.00 -14.07
N VAL A 260 9.47 7.97 -13.55
CA VAL A 260 9.26 6.56 -13.93
C VAL A 260 8.95 5.72 -12.68
N LEU A 261 8.57 4.45 -12.86
CA LEU A 261 8.26 3.54 -11.77
C LEU A 261 9.54 3.14 -11.00
N GLY A 262 10.64 2.89 -11.71
CA GLY A 262 11.97 2.62 -11.14
C GLY A 262 12.14 1.24 -10.50
N GLU A 263 11.13 0.37 -10.62
CA GLU A 263 11.16 -1.03 -10.17
C GLU A 263 10.22 -1.92 -11.00
N LEU A 264 10.12 -1.68 -12.32
CA LEU A 264 9.18 -2.41 -13.17
C LEU A 264 9.69 -3.84 -13.46
N CYS A 265 8.91 -4.85 -13.10
CA CYS A 265 9.21 -6.26 -13.37
C CYS A 265 7.93 -7.08 -13.53
N LEU A 266 8.06 -8.37 -13.86
CA LEU A 266 6.91 -9.27 -14.04
C LEU A 266 6.01 -9.37 -12.79
N SER A 267 6.57 -9.16 -11.59
CA SER A 267 5.80 -9.15 -10.34
C SER A 267 5.04 -7.82 -10.10
N ARG A 268 5.24 -6.81 -10.96
CA ARG A 268 4.60 -5.48 -10.89
C ARG A 268 3.59 -5.24 -12.00
N VAL A 269 3.22 -6.29 -12.72
CA VAL A 269 2.17 -6.25 -13.74
C VAL A 269 1.17 -7.37 -13.48
N LEU A 270 -0.11 -7.06 -13.63
CA LEU A 270 -1.21 -7.99 -13.44
C LEU A 270 -2.03 -8.06 -14.72
N ARG A 271 -2.29 -9.26 -15.22
CA ARG A 271 -3.24 -9.49 -16.31
C ARG A 271 -4.60 -9.82 -15.71
N THR A 272 -5.55 -8.90 -15.83
CA THR A 272 -6.99 -9.20 -15.57
C THR A 272 -7.56 -9.97 -16.76
N PRO A 273 -8.85 -10.35 -16.82
CA PRO A 273 -9.44 -10.90 -18.04
C PRO A 273 -9.45 -9.92 -19.23
N THR A 274 -9.48 -8.61 -18.98
CA THR A 274 -9.70 -7.59 -20.04
C THR A 274 -8.51 -6.68 -20.31
N ARG A 275 -7.56 -6.53 -19.38
CA ARG A 275 -6.43 -5.60 -19.55
C ARG A 275 -5.24 -5.91 -18.66
N TRP A 276 -4.12 -5.26 -18.98
CA TRP A 276 -2.96 -5.17 -18.11
C TRP A 276 -3.10 -4.01 -17.12
N LEU A 277 -2.76 -4.29 -15.86
CA LEU A 277 -2.55 -3.31 -14.81
C LEU A 277 -1.07 -3.29 -14.44
N VAL A 278 -0.52 -2.10 -14.33
CA VAL A 278 0.78 -1.82 -13.74
C VAL A 278 0.55 -1.49 -12.26
N VAL A 279 1.35 -2.09 -11.39
CA VAL A 279 1.29 -1.89 -9.93
C VAL A 279 2.36 -0.87 -9.53
N PRO A 280 1.99 0.39 -9.25
CA PRO A 280 2.98 1.41 -8.95
C PRO A 280 3.72 1.13 -7.62
N PRO A 281 4.99 1.54 -7.52
CA PRO A 281 5.76 1.49 -6.28
C PRO A 281 5.04 2.23 -5.14
N THR A 282 5.33 1.82 -3.90
CA THR A 282 5.10 2.65 -2.71
C THR A 282 6.20 3.68 -2.50
N ALA A 283 7.40 3.39 -2.99
CA ALA A 283 8.52 4.30 -2.90
C ALA A 283 8.26 5.56 -3.76
N PRO A 284 8.87 6.70 -3.40
CA PRO A 284 8.84 7.87 -4.25
C PRO A 284 9.32 7.54 -5.67
N PRO A 285 8.71 8.13 -6.71
CA PRO A 285 9.15 7.94 -8.08
C PRO A 285 10.58 8.43 -8.29
N VAL A 286 11.30 7.76 -9.19
CA VAL A 286 12.63 8.20 -9.63
C VAL A 286 12.52 9.01 -10.91
N ILE A 287 13.40 9.99 -11.08
CA ILE A 287 13.55 10.73 -12.34
C ILE A 287 14.53 9.96 -13.22
N GLY A 288 14.15 9.71 -14.47
CA GLY A 288 15.03 9.06 -15.44
C GLY A 288 14.38 8.83 -16.79
N SER A 289 15.09 8.09 -17.64
CA SER A 289 14.54 7.65 -18.92
C SER A 289 13.53 6.52 -18.71
N PRO A 290 12.36 6.55 -19.38
CA PRO A 290 11.42 5.42 -19.41
C PRO A 290 12.02 4.11 -19.92
N GLN A 291 13.16 4.18 -20.63
CA GLN A 291 13.91 3.00 -21.03
C GLN A 291 14.48 2.20 -19.85
N ARG A 292 14.61 2.82 -18.67
CA ARG A 292 14.98 2.11 -17.44
C ARG A 292 13.93 1.07 -17.08
N ASP A 293 12.67 1.48 -16.97
CA ASP A 293 11.56 0.58 -16.64
C ASP A 293 11.40 -0.52 -17.71
N VAL A 294 11.56 -0.15 -18.98
CA VAL A 294 11.55 -1.12 -20.10
C VAL A 294 12.67 -2.15 -19.95
N ALA A 295 13.90 -1.71 -19.68
CA ALA A 295 15.05 -2.61 -19.52
C ALA A 295 14.90 -3.52 -18.29
N GLU A 296 14.39 -2.99 -17.17
CA GLU A 296 14.13 -3.77 -15.96
C GLU A 296 13.06 -4.86 -16.19
N LEU A 297 11.98 -4.54 -16.92
CA LEU A 297 10.95 -5.51 -17.27
C LEU A 297 11.48 -6.58 -18.23
N LEU A 298 12.24 -6.20 -19.25
CA LEU A 298 12.82 -7.14 -20.21
C LEU A 298 13.82 -8.08 -19.52
N ARG A 299 14.67 -7.57 -18.62
CA ARG A 299 15.53 -8.42 -17.78
C ARG A 299 14.70 -9.41 -16.96
N SER A 300 13.58 -8.96 -16.38
CA SER A 300 12.67 -9.85 -15.64
C SER A 300 12.01 -10.91 -16.53
N ILE A 301 11.80 -10.64 -17.81
CA ILE A 301 11.32 -11.60 -18.81
C ILE A 301 12.41 -12.61 -19.13
N ASP A 302 13.65 -12.16 -19.37
CA ASP A 302 14.81 -13.01 -19.63
C ASP A 302 15.03 -14.03 -18.50
N GLU A 303 14.90 -13.60 -17.24
CA GLU A 303 15.03 -14.45 -16.05
C GLU A 303 13.91 -15.51 -15.91
N ALA A 304 12.77 -15.34 -16.58
CA ALA A 304 11.61 -16.23 -16.46
C ALA A 304 11.53 -17.31 -17.56
N GLY A 305 12.31 -17.15 -18.63
CA GLY A 305 12.10 -17.82 -19.91
C GLY A 305 13.34 -18.50 -20.49
N THR A 306 13.13 -19.20 -21.60
CA THR A 306 14.23 -19.57 -22.50
C THR A 306 14.61 -18.36 -23.37
N PRO A 307 15.86 -18.27 -23.87
CA PRO A 307 16.29 -17.15 -24.73
C PRO A 307 15.37 -16.92 -25.93
N GLU A 308 14.90 -17.98 -26.59
CA GLU A 308 13.99 -17.93 -27.73
C GLU A 308 12.63 -17.32 -27.37
N TRP A 309 12.06 -17.74 -26.23
CA TRP A 309 10.81 -17.22 -25.73
C TRP A 309 10.95 -15.75 -25.35
N SER A 310 12.02 -15.41 -24.62
CA SER A 310 12.27 -14.04 -24.15
C SER A 310 12.53 -13.08 -25.30
N ALA A 311 13.23 -13.51 -26.36
CA ALA A 311 13.41 -12.73 -27.58
C ALA A 311 12.06 -12.40 -28.24
N ARG A 312 11.19 -13.41 -28.44
CA ARG A 312 9.87 -13.23 -29.04
C ARG A 312 8.97 -12.31 -28.22
N VAL A 313 8.94 -12.51 -26.90
CA VAL A 313 8.17 -11.67 -25.97
C VAL A 313 8.71 -10.25 -25.94
N GLY A 314 10.02 -10.09 -25.88
CA GLY A 314 10.68 -8.78 -25.85
C GLY A 314 10.45 -7.98 -27.13
N GLU A 315 10.48 -8.62 -28.29
CA GLU A 315 10.13 -8.00 -29.57
C GLU A 315 8.68 -7.50 -29.58
N ALA A 316 7.73 -8.37 -29.25
CA ALA A 316 6.31 -8.03 -29.20
C ALA A 316 6.01 -6.91 -28.18
N PHE A 317 6.63 -6.96 -27.00
CA PHE A 317 6.55 -5.90 -26.00
C PHE A 317 7.05 -4.56 -26.53
N ARG A 318 8.24 -4.52 -27.13
CA ARG A 318 8.82 -3.28 -27.68
C ARG A 318 7.97 -2.72 -28.82
N ALA A 319 7.45 -3.58 -29.70
CA ALA A 319 6.54 -3.17 -30.77
C ALA A 319 5.28 -2.49 -30.20
N GLY A 320 4.66 -3.09 -29.19
CA GLY A 320 3.51 -2.52 -28.49
C GLY A 320 3.83 -1.19 -27.78
N TYR A 321 4.98 -1.11 -27.12
CA TYR A 321 5.43 0.09 -26.42
C TYR A 321 5.72 1.24 -27.39
N GLY A 322 6.41 0.96 -28.50
CA GLY A 322 6.75 1.97 -29.52
C GLY A 322 5.54 2.49 -30.28
N GLY A 323 4.56 1.64 -30.59
CA GLY A 323 3.35 2.04 -31.33
C GLY A 323 2.33 2.86 -30.52
N ALA A 324 2.54 3.05 -29.22
CA ALA A 324 1.64 3.80 -28.34
C ALA A 324 2.21 5.17 -27.89
N ARG A 325 3.40 5.54 -28.38
CA ARG A 325 4.04 6.84 -28.12
C ARG A 325 3.72 7.86 -29.19
#